data_AF-A0A838NZM5-F1
#
_entry.id   AF-A0A838NZM5-F1
#
_cell.length_a   1.000
_cell.length_b   1.000
_cell.length_c   1.000
_cell.angle_alpha   90.00
_cell.angle_beta   90.00
_cell.angle_gamma   90.00
#
_symmetry.space_group_name_H-M   'P 1'
#
loop_
_entity.id
_entity.type
_entity.pdbx_description
1 polymer ?
#
loop_
_entity_poly.entity_id
_entity_poly.type
_entity_poly.pdbx_seq_one_letter_code
_entity_poly.pdbx_strand_id
1 'polypeptide(L)'
;MGLNTNWHIQLPSFWWAHVGGNHGDFTRTFNDREARGGPALRKSANTDVWAGFETDSRKAYTVGFFAGGWKGDDGNSTSWWLDPNFQFRLSSQFSASLGLNYSVDVNDKQWRANFGTIGADTTHYTFARLDQKTLSLTSRINYTATPNLSLQIYAQPFVSTGDYSNWREIADAQAPEYSDRFRPYTAGGDPGGFSFKQFRSNTVVRWEYMPGSTLFFVWAQGRELDGPDGNEFSFRRDLTDVFSQHPNNTFLVKLAYWFNP
;
A
#
# COMPACT_ATOMS: atom_id res chain seq x y z
N MET A 1 24.42 -9.85 3.10
CA MET A 1 24.19 -10.81 1.98
C MET A 1 22.76 -11.33 2.08
N GLY A 2 22.21 -11.87 0.99
CA GLY A 2 20.84 -12.38 0.91
C GLY A 2 20.73 -13.56 -0.05
N LEU A 3 19.70 -14.39 0.14
CA LEU A 3 19.29 -15.46 -0.77
C LEU A 3 17.91 -15.08 -1.30
N ASN A 4 17.69 -15.27 -2.59
CA ASN A 4 16.39 -15.11 -3.24
C ASN A 4 16.13 -16.33 -4.11
N THR A 5 14.89 -16.82 -4.08
CA THR A 5 14.43 -17.89 -4.95
C THR A 5 13.04 -17.55 -5.47
N ASN A 6 12.79 -17.81 -6.74
CA ASN A 6 11.48 -17.62 -7.37
C ASN A 6 11.22 -18.81 -8.32
N TRP A 7 10.01 -19.33 -8.29
CA TRP A 7 9.56 -20.46 -9.07
C TRP A 7 8.25 -20.08 -9.75
N HIS A 8 8.18 -20.30 -11.05
CA HIS A 8 6.99 -20.04 -11.85
C HIS A 8 6.71 -21.29 -12.70
N ILE A 9 5.54 -21.87 -12.55
CA ILE A 9 5.16 -23.11 -13.22
C ILE A 9 3.85 -22.87 -13.97
N GLN A 10 3.85 -23.17 -15.27
CA GLN A 10 2.63 -23.21 -16.05
C GLN A 10 2.03 -24.62 -16.00
N LEU A 11 0.77 -24.71 -15.60
CA LEU A 11 0.01 -25.95 -15.52
C LEU A 11 -0.58 -26.31 -16.90
N PRO A 12 -0.96 -27.57 -17.15
CA PRO A 12 -1.66 -27.96 -18.38
C PRO A 12 -2.99 -27.20 -18.63
N SER A 13 -3.58 -26.66 -17.56
CA SER A 13 -4.75 -25.75 -17.62
C SER A 13 -4.42 -24.34 -18.11
N PHE A 14 -3.15 -24.05 -18.42
CA PHE A 14 -2.59 -22.72 -18.72
C PHE A 14 -2.65 -21.72 -17.56
N TRP A 15 -2.96 -22.21 -16.36
CA TRP A 15 -2.78 -21.43 -15.15
C TRP A 15 -1.31 -21.34 -14.79
N TRP A 16 -0.92 -20.24 -14.17
CA TRP A 16 0.39 -20.09 -13.57
C TRP A 16 0.30 -20.26 -12.07
N ALA A 17 1.27 -21.00 -11.51
CA ALA A 17 1.52 -21.05 -10.09
C ALA A 17 2.89 -20.43 -9.82
N HIS A 18 2.97 -19.65 -8.74
CA HIS A 18 4.15 -18.89 -8.38
C HIS A 18 4.46 -19.09 -6.90
N VAL A 19 5.74 -19.22 -6.59
CA VAL A 19 6.23 -19.20 -5.22
C VAL A 19 7.61 -18.59 -5.21
N GLY A 20 7.86 -17.73 -4.23
CA GLY A 20 9.16 -17.14 -4.05
C GLY A 20 9.42 -16.82 -2.60
N GLY A 21 10.66 -16.46 -2.32
CA GLY A 21 11.05 -16.03 -1.00
C GLY A 21 12.46 -15.49 -0.99
N ASN A 22 12.68 -14.60 -0.04
CA ASN A 22 13.94 -13.95 0.19
C ASN A 22 14.32 -14.21 1.64
N HIS A 23 15.59 -14.43 1.89
CA HIS A 23 16.12 -14.39 3.24
C HIS A 23 17.35 -13.49 3.23
N GLY A 24 17.33 -12.43 4.03
CA GLY A 24 18.29 -11.35 4.02
C GLY A 24 18.99 -11.17 5.36
N ASP A 25 20.09 -10.41 5.33
CA ASP A 25 20.82 -9.93 6.52
C ASP A 25 21.39 -11.04 7.42
N PHE A 26 21.77 -12.19 6.84
CA PHE A 26 22.49 -13.28 7.54
C PHE A 26 23.84 -12.86 8.15
N THR A 27 24.45 -11.85 7.56
CA THR A 27 25.72 -11.27 7.98
C THR A 27 25.45 -10.01 8.78
N ARG A 28 26.31 -9.71 9.76
CA ARG A 28 26.20 -8.48 10.56
C ARG A 28 26.18 -7.25 9.64
N THR A 29 25.04 -6.57 9.58
CA THR A 29 24.80 -5.36 8.80
C THR A 29 24.15 -4.30 9.69
N PHE A 30 24.25 -3.04 9.28
CA PHE A 30 23.75 -1.91 10.05
C PHE A 30 22.95 -0.96 9.16
N ASN A 31 22.01 -0.23 9.75
CA ASN A 31 21.26 0.84 9.11
C ASN A 31 21.50 2.14 9.88
N ASP A 32 22.18 3.09 9.24
CA ASP A 32 22.52 4.42 9.77
C ASP A 32 21.39 5.44 9.64
N ARG A 33 20.28 5.08 8.98
CA ARG A 33 19.14 5.97 8.76
C ARG A 33 17.97 5.76 9.71
N GLU A 34 17.88 4.60 10.38
CA GLU A 34 16.73 4.26 11.26
C GLU A 34 16.53 5.31 12.36
N ALA A 35 17.62 5.72 13.00
CA ALA A 35 17.59 6.68 14.11
C ALA A 35 17.49 8.16 13.65
N ARG A 36 17.43 8.42 12.34
CA ARG A 36 17.34 9.77 11.74
C ARG A 36 18.35 10.76 12.33
N GLY A 37 19.64 10.45 12.19
CA GLY A 37 20.75 11.24 12.73
C GLY A 37 21.39 10.66 13.99
N GLY A 38 20.95 9.48 14.44
CA GLY A 38 21.54 8.73 15.55
C GLY A 38 22.50 7.62 15.15
N PRO A 39 22.88 6.75 16.11
CA PRO A 39 23.81 5.66 15.85
C PRO A 39 23.23 4.65 14.84
N ALA A 40 24.11 3.95 14.12
CA ALA A 40 23.68 2.92 13.18
C ALA A 40 23.16 1.68 13.91
N LEU A 41 21.88 1.34 13.68
CA LEU A 41 21.24 0.18 14.30
C LEU A 41 21.67 -1.10 13.58
N ARG A 42 22.01 -2.12 14.36
CA ARG A 42 22.20 -3.47 13.85
C ARG A 42 20.90 -4.00 13.25
N LYS A 43 21.00 -4.55 12.04
CA LYS A 43 19.89 -5.27 11.39
C LYS A 43 19.88 -6.73 11.84
N SER A 44 18.69 -7.26 12.06
CA SER A 44 18.47 -8.69 12.23
C SER A 44 18.16 -9.36 10.90
N ALA A 45 18.39 -10.66 10.82
CA ALA A 45 17.99 -11.46 9.67
C ALA A 45 16.48 -11.35 9.45
N ASN A 46 16.07 -11.41 8.19
CA ASN A 46 14.66 -11.34 7.83
C ASN A 46 14.32 -12.30 6.71
N THR A 47 13.10 -12.79 6.70
CA THR A 47 12.59 -13.74 5.72
C THR A 47 11.29 -13.20 5.15
N ASP A 48 11.22 -13.16 3.82
CA ASP A 48 10.02 -12.90 3.03
C ASP A 48 9.65 -14.17 2.29
N VAL A 49 8.37 -14.51 2.26
CA VAL A 49 7.83 -15.59 1.43
C VAL A 49 6.56 -15.12 0.78
N TRP A 50 6.34 -15.55 -0.46
CA TRP A 50 5.11 -15.25 -1.17
C TRP A 50 4.74 -16.40 -2.10
N ALA A 51 3.45 -16.53 -2.37
CA ALA A 51 2.93 -17.47 -3.33
C ALA A 51 1.70 -16.88 -4.01
N GLY A 52 1.39 -17.41 -5.19
CA GLY A 52 0.20 -16.99 -5.89
C GLY A 52 -0.11 -17.87 -7.07
N PHE A 53 -1.25 -17.58 -7.69
CA PHE A 53 -1.64 -18.18 -8.94
C PHE A 53 -2.31 -17.15 -9.84
N GLU A 54 -2.29 -17.44 -11.13
CA GLU A 54 -3.01 -16.71 -12.15
C GLU A 54 -3.73 -17.70 -13.06
N THR A 55 -5.00 -17.44 -13.38
CA THR A 55 -5.78 -18.28 -14.30
C THR A 55 -5.40 -18.03 -15.76
N ASP A 56 -5.86 -18.88 -16.68
CA ASP A 56 -5.65 -18.74 -18.13
C ASP A 56 -6.01 -17.35 -18.68
N SER A 57 -4.99 -16.59 -19.09
CA SER A 57 -5.11 -15.20 -19.54
C SER A 57 -5.83 -15.02 -20.89
N ARG A 58 -6.13 -16.14 -21.59
CA ARG A 58 -6.88 -16.16 -22.85
C ARG A 58 -8.39 -16.13 -22.64
N LYS A 59 -8.87 -16.32 -21.41
CA LYS A 59 -10.31 -16.33 -21.09
C LYS A 59 -10.83 -14.90 -20.90
N ALA A 60 -12.16 -14.76 -21.04
CA ALA A 60 -12.86 -13.48 -20.87
C ALA A 60 -12.83 -12.95 -19.42
N TYR A 61 -12.48 -13.79 -18.45
CA TYR A 61 -12.23 -13.39 -17.08
C TYR A 61 -10.96 -14.07 -16.60
N THR A 62 -10.12 -13.32 -15.90
CA THR A 62 -8.90 -13.83 -15.30
C THR A 62 -8.88 -13.45 -13.83
N VAL A 63 -8.45 -14.39 -13.01
CA VAL A 63 -8.25 -14.18 -11.58
C VAL A 63 -6.79 -14.42 -11.30
N GLY A 64 -6.17 -13.50 -10.58
CA GLY A 64 -4.91 -13.73 -9.92
C GLY A 64 -5.09 -13.55 -8.43
N PHE A 65 -4.33 -14.30 -7.65
CA PHE A 65 -4.29 -14.15 -6.22
C PHE A 65 -2.88 -14.38 -5.77
N PHE A 66 -2.33 -13.39 -5.07
CA PHE A 66 -1.04 -13.49 -4.42
C PHE A 66 -1.20 -13.21 -2.94
N ALA A 67 -0.38 -13.87 -2.15
CA ALA A 67 -0.26 -13.60 -0.73
C ALA A 67 1.20 -13.77 -0.34
N GLY A 68 1.61 -13.03 0.68
CA GLY A 68 2.95 -13.16 1.20
C GLY A 68 3.05 -12.69 2.63
N GLY A 69 4.21 -12.92 3.20
CA GLY A 69 4.51 -12.52 4.56
C GLY A 69 5.99 -12.35 4.76
N TRP A 70 6.32 -11.42 5.64
CA TRP A 70 7.66 -11.08 6.03
C TRP A 70 7.81 -11.19 7.55
N LYS A 71 8.99 -11.58 8.00
CA LYS A 71 9.37 -11.60 9.41
C LYS A 71 10.81 -11.10 9.53
N GLY A 72 11.08 -10.22 10.48
CA GLY A 72 12.42 -9.73 10.79
C GLY A 72 12.54 -9.31 12.25
N ASP A 73 13.65 -8.65 12.59
CA ASP A 73 13.87 -8.11 13.94
C ASP A 73 13.76 -9.19 15.03
N ASP A 74 14.38 -10.34 14.78
CA ASP A 74 14.33 -11.56 15.60
C ASP A 74 12.89 -12.07 15.84
N GLY A 75 11.97 -11.66 14.97
CA GLY A 75 10.55 -12.01 15.01
C GLY A 75 9.63 -10.98 15.66
N ASN A 76 10.17 -9.84 16.09
CA ASN A 76 9.37 -8.77 16.68
C ASN A 76 8.61 -7.96 15.62
N SER A 77 9.16 -7.85 14.41
CA SER A 77 8.51 -7.21 13.27
C SER A 77 8.03 -8.27 12.27
N THR A 78 6.80 -8.13 11.81
CA THR A 78 6.13 -9.08 10.91
C THR A 78 5.20 -8.34 9.98
N SER A 79 5.02 -8.82 8.76
CA SER A 79 3.91 -8.37 7.92
C SER A 79 3.33 -9.50 7.11
N TRP A 80 2.09 -9.32 6.66
CA TRP A 80 1.47 -10.18 5.65
C TRP A 80 0.52 -9.37 4.79
N TRP A 81 0.31 -9.85 3.57
CA TRP A 81 -0.53 -9.17 2.60
C TRP A 81 -1.30 -10.16 1.73
N LEU A 82 -2.46 -9.71 1.23
CA LEU A 82 -3.32 -10.43 0.30
C LEU A 82 -3.65 -9.52 -0.90
N ASP A 83 -3.38 -10.02 -2.10
CA ASP A 83 -3.54 -9.29 -3.36
C ASP A 83 -4.38 -10.08 -4.39
N PRO A 84 -5.71 -10.24 -4.18
CA PRO A 84 -6.58 -10.71 -5.24
C PRO A 84 -6.72 -9.65 -6.33
N ASN A 85 -6.57 -10.09 -7.57
CA ASN A 85 -6.83 -9.30 -8.76
C ASN A 85 -7.80 -10.03 -9.69
N PHE A 86 -8.73 -9.27 -10.26
CA PHE A 86 -9.74 -9.75 -11.18
C PHE A 86 -9.68 -8.88 -12.43
N GLN A 87 -9.60 -9.51 -13.60
CA GLN A 87 -9.74 -8.82 -14.88
C GLN A 87 -10.90 -9.44 -15.66
N PHE A 88 -11.69 -8.58 -16.28
CA PHE A 88 -12.84 -8.94 -17.08
C PHE A 88 -12.69 -8.30 -18.45
N ARG A 89 -12.74 -9.11 -19.49
CA ARG A 89 -12.78 -8.76 -20.92
C ARG A 89 -14.03 -9.39 -21.52
N LEU A 90 -15.19 -8.93 -21.06
CA LEU A 90 -16.48 -9.56 -21.36
C LEU A 90 -16.89 -9.40 -22.83
N SER A 91 -16.38 -8.36 -23.51
CA SER A 91 -16.59 -8.12 -24.94
C SER A 91 -15.48 -7.22 -25.50
N SER A 92 -15.44 -7.01 -26.82
CA SER A 92 -14.51 -6.05 -27.46
C SER A 92 -14.72 -4.61 -27.00
N GLN A 93 -15.91 -4.29 -26.49
CA GLN A 93 -16.30 -2.95 -26.04
C GLN A 93 -16.23 -2.74 -24.53
N PHE A 94 -16.05 -3.79 -23.72
CA PHE A 94 -16.09 -3.68 -22.27
C PHE A 94 -14.95 -4.45 -21.61
N SER A 95 -14.18 -3.73 -20.79
CA SER A 95 -13.23 -4.32 -19.86
C SER A 95 -13.35 -3.71 -18.48
N ALA A 96 -13.09 -4.51 -17.45
CA ALA A 96 -13.02 -4.05 -16.08
C ALA A 96 -11.88 -4.76 -15.34
N SER A 97 -11.31 -4.11 -14.34
CA SER A 97 -10.37 -4.72 -13.41
C SER A 97 -10.67 -4.28 -11.99
N LEU A 98 -10.48 -5.21 -11.05
CA LEU A 98 -10.58 -4.97 -9.62
C LEU A 98 -9.35 -5.59 -8.96
N GLY A 99 -8.52 -4.77 -8.32
CA GLY A 99 -7.42 -5.23 -7.47
C GLY A 99 -7.67 -4.81 -6.05
N LEU A 100 -7.51 -5.72 -5.10
CA LEU A 100 -7.51 -5.41 -3.67
C LEU A 100 -6.11 -5.70 -3.15
N ASN A 101 -5.60 -4.84 -2.30
CA ASN A 101 -4.41 -5.07 -1.49
C ASN A 101 -4.81 -4.83 -0.04
N TYR A 102 -4.63 -5.86 0.79
CA TYR A 102 -4.81 -5.76 2.24
C TYR A 102 -3.53 -6.18 2.92
N SER A 103 -2.93 -5.29 3.70
CA SER A 103 -1.71 -5.56 4.46
C SER A 103 -1.92 -5.35 5.95
N VAL A 104 -1.24 -6.17 6.73
CA VAL A 104 -1.06 -6.00 8.17
C VAL A 104 0.42 -5.98 8.44
N ASP A 105 0.89 -4.90 9.03
CA ASP A 105 2.30 -4.59 9.24
C ASP A 105 2.53 -4.30 10.71
N VAL A 106 3.40 -5.09 11.33
CA VAL A 106 3.91 -4.85 12.68
C VAL A 106 5.38 -4.47 12.52
N ASN A 107 5.69 -3.21 12.79
CA ASN A 107 7.06 -2.70 12.82
C ASN A 107 7.46 -2.36 14.27
N ASP A 108 8.25 -3.23 14.89
CA ASP A 108 8.62 -3.08 16.30
C ASP A 108 9.63 -1.95 16.54
N LYS A 109 10.30 -1.47 15.50
CA LYS A 109 11.30 -0.40 15.54
C LYS A 109 10.91 0.79 14.66
N GLN A 110 9.63 1.17 14.65
CA GLN A 110 9.19 2.34 13.91
C GLN A 110 9.73 3.61 14.60
N TRP A 111 10.53 4.40 13.89
CA TRP A 111 11.04 5.67 14.42
C TRP A 111 9.88 6.60 14.80
N ARG A 112 9.96 7.22 15.99
CA ARG A 112 8.92 8.11 16.52
C ARG A 112 9.38 9.56 16.63
N ALA A 113 10.45 9.81 17.38
CA ALA A 113 11.00 11.15 17.60
C ALA A 113 12.41 11.08 18.20
N ASN A 114 13.17 12.17 18.05
CA ASN A 114 14.42 12.37 18.78
C ASN A 114 14.23 13.51 19.79
N PHE A 115 14.56 13.27 21.06
CA PHE A 115 14.46 14.27 22.13
C PHE A 115 15.83 14.68 22.66
N GLY A 116 15.92 15.84 23.31
CA GLY A 116 17.18 16.43 23.77
C GLY A 116 17.94 17.18 22.68
N THR A 117 19.20 17.52 22.95
CA THR A 117 20.06 18.19 21.96
C THR A 117 20.66 17.17 21.01
N ILE A 118 20.17 17.10 19.77
CA ILE A 118 20.65 16.15 18.75
C ILE A 118 22.18 16.22 18.61
N GLY A 119 22.84 15.08 18.75
CA GLY A 119 24.31 14.98 18.66
C GLY A 119 25.05 15.22 19.98
N ALA A 120 24.33 15.51 21.08
CA ALA A 120 24.88 15.51 22.43
C ALA A 120 24.49 14.23 23.21
N ASP A 121 25.16 13.96 24.32
CA ASP A 121 24.89 12.80 25.21
C ASP A 121 23.48 12.78 25.82
N THR A 122 22.73 13.88 25.68
CA THR A 122 21.33 14.00 26.08
C THR A 122 20.34 13.56 25.00
N THR A 123 20.81 13.10 23.83
CA THR A 123 19.91 12.74 22.72
C THR A 123 19.23 11.39 22.99
N HIS A 124 17.91 11.39 23.02
CA HIS A 124 17.10 10.18 23.09
C HIS A 124 16.57 9.86 21.70
N TYR A 125 17.10 8.81 21.07
CA TYR A 125 16.60 8.30 19.78
C TYR A 125 15.49 7.29 20.05
N THR A 126 14.25 7.67 19.77
CA THR A 126 13.10 6.90 20.22
C THR A 126 12.33 6.21 19.09
N PHE A 127 11.84 5.03 19.41
CA PHE A 127 11.11 4.13 18.54
C PHE A 127 9.87 3.64 19.27
N ALA A 128 8.82 3.37 18.53
CA ALA A 128 7.63 2.72 19.03
C ALA A 128 7.31 1.54 18.12
N ARG A 129 6.68 0.52 18.68
CA ARG A 129 6.06 -0.54 17.89
C ARG A 129 4.86 0.07 17.17
N LEU A 130 4.77 -0.12 15.86
CA LEU A 130 3.62 0.29 15.05
C LEU A 130 2.89 -0.95 14.55
N ASP A 131 1.64 -1.09 14.96
CA ASP A 131 0.70 -2.09 14.43
C ASP A 131 -0.22 -1.39 13.41
N GLN A 132 0.05 -1.57 12.12
CA GLN A 132 -0.63 -0.90 11.01
C GLN A 132 -1.43 -1.88 10.15
N LYS A 133 -2.63 -1.45 9.72
CA LYS A 133 -3.49 -2.19 8.78
C LYS A 133 -3.84 -1.28 7.63
N THR A 134 -3.64 -1.76 6.41
CA THR A 134 -3.91 -0.99 5.19
C THR A 134 -4.79 -1.78 4.23
N LEU A 135 -5.78 -1.10 3.66
CA LEU A 135 -6.64 -1.59 2.60
C LEU A 135 -6.60 -0.61 1.43
N SER A 136 -6.28 -1.10 0.25
CA SER A 136 -6.38 -0.37 -1.01
C SER A 136 -7.20 -1.20 -1.98
N LEU A 137 -8.27 -0.62 -2.53
CA LEU A 137 -9.03 -1.23 -3.60
C LEU A 137 -8.84 -0.37 -4.84
N THR A 138 -8.42 -0.95 -5.96
CA THR A 138 -8.28 -0.25 -7.24
C THR A 138 -9.24 -0.85 -8.24
N SER A 139 -10.13 -0.02 -8.78
CA SER A 139 -11.06 -0.41 -9.84
C SER A 139 -10.82 0.42 -11.09
N ARG A 140 -10.89 -0.24 -12.25
CA ARG A 140 -10.86 0.43 -13.55
C ARG A 140 -11.90 -0.20 -14.46
N ILE A 141 -12.70 0.63 -15.12
CA ILE A 141 -13.73 0.22 -16.07
C ILE A 141 -13.48 0.99 -17.36
N ASN A 142 -13.41 0.28 -18.48
CA ASN A 142 -13.37 0.89 -19.81
C ASN A 142 -14.54 0.36 -20.62
N TYR A 143 -15.32 1.27 -21.20
CA TYR A 143 -16.46 0.97 -22.03
C TYR A 143 -16.43 1.81 -23.30
N THR A 144 -16.46 1.16 -24.45
CA THR A 144 -16.51 1.79 -25.78
C THR A 144 -17.92 1.60 -26.34
N ALA A 145 -18.82 2.54 -26.03
CA ALA A 145 -20.22 2.48 -26.43
C ALA A 145 -20.40 2.46 -27.96
N THR A 146 -19.58 3.24 -28.68
CA THR A 146 -19.49 3.26 -30.15
C THR A 146 -18.02 3.51 -30.55
N PRO A 147 -17.62 3.36 -31.83
CA PRO A 147 -16.26 3.71 -32.26
C PRO A 147 -15.84 5.15 -31.90
N ASN A 148 -16.83 6.02 -31.70
CA ASN A 148 -16.64 7.44 -31.45
C ASN A 148 -16.95 7.83 -30.00
N LEU A 149 -17.44 6.94 -29.15
CA LEU A 149 -17.85 7.25 -27.78
C LEU A 149 -17.28 6.23 -26.80
N SER A 150 -16.46 6.70 -25.86
CA SER A 150 -15.90 5.86 -24.80
C SER A 150 -16.00 6.52 -23.42
N LEU A 151 -16.06 5.66 -22.41
CA LEU A 151 -16.11 5.95 -20.99
C LEU A 151 -14.98 5.18 -20.30
N GLN A 152 -14.21 5.88 -19.48
CA GLN A 152 -13.21 5.28 -18.60
C GLN A 152 -13.49 5.74 -17.17
N ILE A 153 -13.52 4.81 -16.23
CA ILE A 153 -13.70 5.08 -14.81
C ILE A 153 -12.52 4.47 -14.06
N TYR A 154 -11.93 5.25 -13.18
CA TYR A 154 -10.98 4.82 -12.18
C TYR A 154 -11.53 5.18 -10.81
N ALA A 155 -11.44 4.27 -9.85
CA ALA A 155 -11.78 4.57 -8.47
C ALA A 155 -10.89 3.76 -7.52
N GLN A 156 -10.39 4.44 -6.48
CA GLN A 156 -9.51 3.89 -5.47
C GLN A 156 -9.88 4.39 -4.07
N PRO A 157 -10.68 3.64 -3.30
CA PRO A 157 -10.73 3.83 -1.86
C PRO A 157 -9.48 3.24 -1.20
N PHE A 158 -8.97 3.95 -0.21
CA PHE A 158 -7.77 3.66 0.56
C PHE A 158 -8.04 3.94 2.04
N VAL A 159 -7.65 3.01 2.91
CA VAL A 159 -7.76 3.14 4.37
C VAL A 159 -6.47 2.61 4.97
N SER A 160 -5.86 3.36 5.88
CA SER A 160 -4.74 2.91 6.68
C SER A 160 -4.91 3.37 8.12
N THR A 161 -4.82 2.46 9.07
CA THR A 161 -4.89 2.75 10.51
C THR A 161 -3.65 2.20 11.18
N GLY A 162 -3.08 2.93 12.13
CA GLY A 162 -1.90 2.50 12.86
C GLY A 162 -1.93 2.88 14.32
N ASP A 163 -1.56 1.94 15.17
CA ASP A 163 -1.45 2.13 16.62
C ASP A 163 0.00 2.02 17.04
N TYR A 164 0.47 3.02 17.79
CA TYR A 164 1.79 2.96 18.38
C TYR A 164 1.72 2.38 19.80
N SER A 165 2.70 1.57 20.14
CA SER A 165 2.85 0.98 21.47
C SER A 165 4.33 0.79 21.81
N ASN A 166 4.63 0.35 23.03
CA ASN A 166 5.98 -0.04 23.45
C ASN A 166 7.07 1.01 23.10
N TRP A 167 6.87 2.24 23.56
CA TRP A 167 7.81 3.34 23.31
C TRP A 167 9.13 3.08 24.03
N ARG A 168 10.20 3.03 23.23
CA ARG A 168 11.55 2.70 23.65
C ARG A 168 12.56 3.69 23.08
N GLU A 169 13.74 3.71 23.68
CA GLU A 169 14.91 4.39 23.15
C GLU A 169 16.05 3.40 22.91
N ILE A 170 17.04 3.80 22.11
CA ILE A 170 18.25 3.00 21.91
C ILE A 170 19.03 2.88 23.22
N ALA A 171 19.34 1.64 23.62
CA ALA A 171 20.24 1.33 24.72
C ALA A 171 21.64 0.96 24.20
N ASP A 172 21.72 -0.05 23.34
CA ASP A 172 22.93 -0.44 22.61
C ASP A 172 22.60 -0.77 21.16
N ALA A 173 22.81 0.18 20.24
CA ALA A 173 22.47 0.04 18.82
C ALA A 173 23.13 -1.18 18.14
N GLN A 174 24.23 -1.72 18.70
CA GLN A 174 25.00 -2.81 18.12
C GLN A 174 24.80 -4.16 18.80
N ALA A 175 24.02 -4.21 19.89
CA ALA A 175 23.79 -5.41 20.68
C ALA A 175 23.33 -6.59 19.78
N PRO A 176 23.86 -7.81 19.98
CA PRO A 176 23.45 -8.97 19.21
C PRO A 176 21.98 -9.30 19.36
N GLU A 177 21.48 -9.34 20.60
CA GLU A 177 20.08 -9.62 20.90
C GLU A 177 19.24 -8.38 20.62
N TYR A 178 18.11 -8.55 19.92
CA TYR A 178 17.23 -7.43 19.58
C TYR A 178 16.69 -6.69 20.80
N SER A 179 16.36 -7.40 21.88
CA SER A 179 15.85 -6.81 23.13
C SER A 179 16.84 -5.85 23.78
N ASP A 180 18.12 -6.18 23.76
CA ASP A 180 19.18 -5.38 24.38
C ASP A 180 19.46 -4.08 23.63
N ARG A 181 18.99 -3.97 22.38
CA ARG A 181 19.16 -2.75 21.58
C ARG A 181 18.31 -1.60 22.08
N PHE A 182 17.26 -1.90 22.84
CA PHE A 182 16.26 -0.93 23.25
C PHE A 182 15.99 -1.01 24.75
N ARG A 183 15.62 0.12 25.35
CA ARG A 183 15.08 0.17 26.72
C ARG A 183 13.82 1.02 26.77
N PRO A 184 12.90 0.81 27.73
CA PRO A 184 11.68 1.59 27.83
C PRO A 184 11.96 3.10 27.93
N TYR A 185 11.19 3.91 27.20
CA TYR A 185 11.26 5.37 27.26
C TYR A 185 9.95 5.91 27.86
N THR A 186 9.98 6.22 29.16
CA THR A 186 8.77 6.59 29.93
C THR A 186 8.43 8.08 29.86
N ALA A 187 9.36 8.92 29.41
CA ALA A 187 9.14 10.37 29.33
C ALA A 187 8.29 10.82 28.12
N GLY A 188 8.04 9.92 27.16
CA GLY A 188 7.27 10.24 25.94
C GLY A 188 5.74 10.28 26.13
N GLY A 189 5.22 9.64 27.17
CA GLY A 189 3.78 9.48 27.36
C GLY A 189 3.17 8.45 26.39
N ASP A 190 1.92 8.67 25.98
CA ASP A 190 1.22 7.84 25.00
C ASP A 190 1.74 8.13 23.58
N PRO A 191 2.28 7.14 22.85
CA PRO A 191 2.73 7.35 21.48
C PRO A 191 1.56 7.51 20.48
N GLY A 192 0.31 7.31 20.88
CA GLY A 192 -0.89 7.61 20.08
C GLY A 192 -1.05 6.71 18.85
N GLY A 193 -1.83 7.19 17.86
CA GLY A 193 -2.13 6.44 16.65
C GLY A 193 -2.45 7.34 15.46
N PHE A 194 -2.89 6.74 14.36
CA PHE A 194 -3.42 7.44 13.21
C PHE A 194 -4.51 6.64 12.50
N SER A 195 -5.41 7.36 11.84
CA SER A 195 -6.35 6.84 10.84
C SER A 195 -6.31 7.75 9.63
N PHE A 196 -5.98 7.19 8.47
CA PHE A 196 -5.92 7.88 7.19
C PHE A 196 -6.89 7.21 6.22
N LYS A 197 -7.81 7.97 5.66
CA LYS A 197 -8.88 7.48 4.78
C LYS A 197 -8.95 8.37 3.55
N GLN A 198 -8.90 7.76 2.36
CA GLN A 198 -8.92 8.52 1.11
C GLN A 198 -9.75 7.81 0.04
N PHE A 199 -10.42 8.58 -0.81
CA PHE A 199 -11.00 8.09 -2.04
C PHE A 199 -10.57 8.98 -3.19
N ARG A 200 -10.07 8.36 -4.25
CA ARG A 200 -9.74 9.03 -5.51
C ARG A 200 -10.53 8.40 -6.63
N SER A 201 -11.20 9.22 -7.45
CA SER A 201 -11.85 8.75 -8.66
C SER A 201 -11.60 9.71 -9.81
N ASN A 202 -11.51 9.14 -11.02
CA ASN A 202 -11.47 9.89 -12.25
C ASN A 202 -12.37 9.21 -13.28
N THR A 203 -13.31 9.97 -13.83
CA THR A 203 -14.21 9.55 -14.89
C THR A 203 -13.93 10.38 -16.13
N VAL A 204 -13.67 9.73 -17.25
CA VAL A 204 -13.38 10.36 -18.54
C VAL A 204 -14.36 9.85 -19.58
N VAL A 205 -15.13 10.75 -20.17
CA VAL A 205 -15.91 10.50 -21.37
C VAL A 205 -15.20 11.15 -22.55
N ARG A 206 -14.94 10.40 -23.61
CA ARG A 206 -14.46 10.92 -24.90
C ARG A 206 -15.55 10.67 -25.95
N TRP A 207 -15.96 11.73 -26.65
CA TRP A 207 -16.91 11.65 -27.74
C TRP A 207 -16.39 12.37 -28.99
N GLU A 208 -16.29 11.67 -30.11
CA GLU A 208 -16.10 12.22 -31.44
C GLU A 208 -17.46 12.44 -32.11
N TYR A 209 -18.00 13.65 -31.97
CA TYR A 209 -19.35 13.98 -32.41
C TYR A 209 -19.44 14.27 -33.91
N MET A 210 -18.32 14.59 -34.54
CA MET A 210 -18.13 14.68 -36.00
C MET A 210 -16.71 14.25 -36.34
N PRO A 211 -16.41 13.81 -37.58
CA PRO A 211 -15.06 13.46 -37.98
C PRO A 211 -14.06 14.58 -37.64
N GLY A 212 -13.03 14.25 -36.85
CA GLY A 212 -12.00 15.21 -36.43
C GLY A 212 -12.41 16.17 -35.31
N SER A 213 -13.66 16.13 -34.83
CA SER A 213 -14.17 17.00 -33.76
C SER A 213 -14.49 16.19 -32.50
N THR A 214 -13.82 16.51 -31.38
CA THR A 214 -13.89 15.72 -30.15
C THR A 214 -14.30 16.55 -28.94
N LEU A 215 -15.05 15.93 -28.03
CA LEU A 215 -15.43 16.45 -26.74
C LEU A 215 -14.91 15.49 -25.66
N PHE A 216 -14.26 16.03 -24.64
CA PHE A 216 -13.90 15.32 -23.43
C PHE A 216 -14.64 15.92 -22.26
N PHE A 217 -15.25 15.07 -21.45
CA PHE A 217 -15.75 15.40 -20.13
C PHE A 217 -14.96 14.61 -19.10
N VAL A 218 -14.32 15.30 -18.17
CA VAL A 218 -13.53 14.71 -17.10
C VAL A 218 -14.11 15.14 -15.77
N TRP A 219 -14.40 14.17 -14.91
CA TRP A 219 -14.81 14.38 -13.54
C TRP A 219 -13.84 13.65 -12.61
N ALA A 220 -13.04 14.44 -11.90
CA ALA A 220 -12.21 13.95 -10.82
C ALA A 220 -12.89 14.22 -9.47
N GLN A 221 -12.87 13.22 -8.60
CA GLN A 221 -13.42 13.30 -7.26
C GLN A 221 -12.39 12.84 -6.24
N GLY A 222 -12.20 13.62 -5.19
CA GLY A 222 -11.33 13.31 -4.06
C GLY A 222 -12.09 13.40 -2.74
N ARG A 223 -11.77 12.51 -1.80
CA ARG A 223 -12.17 12.60 -0.38
C ARG A 223 -10.97 12.22 0.46
N GLU A 224 -10.78 12.90 1.57
CA GLU A 224 -9.70 12.65 2.51
C GLU A 224 -10.19 12.91 3.93
N LEU A 225 -9.80 12.05 4.85
CA LEU A 225 -10.08 12.17 6.27
C LEU A 225 -8.89 11.62 7.05
N ASP A 226 -8.33 12.49 7.89
CA ASP A 226 -7.22 12.18 8.77
C ASP A 226 -7.70 12.34 10.21
N GLY A 227 -7.41 11.36 11.05
CA GLY A 227 -7.79 11.35 12.46
C GLY A 227 -6.65 10.84 13.35
N PRO A 228 -6.53 11.35 14.58
CA PRO A 228 -5.56 10.87 15.56
C PRO A 228 -5.94 9.51 16.17
N ASP A 229 -7.19 9.09 16.01
CA ASP A 229 -7.71 7.90 16.67
C ASP A 229 -7.28 6.64 15.91
N GLY A 230 -6.34 5.90 16.47
CA GLY A 230 -6.02 4.51 16.12
C GLY A 230 -7.14 3.55 16.55
N ASN A 231 -8.37 3.83 16.11
CA ASN A 231 -9.48 2.93 16.36
C ASN A 231 -9.27 1.61 15.60
N GLU A 232 -9.69 0.48 16.21
CA GLU A 232 -9.60 -0.85 15.60
C GLU A 232 -10.10 -0.83 14.16
N PHE A 233 -9.23 -1.16 13.20
CA PHE A 233 -9.57 -1.28 11.78
C PHE A 233 -10.85 -2.09 11.59
N SER A 234 -11.81 -1.51 10.86
CA SER A 234 -13.04 -2.18 10.48
C SER A 234 -13.36 -1.86 9.02
N PHE A 235 -13.19 -2.87 8.17
CA PHE A 235 -13.43 -2.78 6.73
C PHE A 235 -14.71 -2.04 6.37
N ARG A 236 -15.85 -2.44 6.96
CA ARG A 236 -17.16 -1.88 6.61
C ARG A 236 -17.31 -0.45 7.11
N ARG A 237 -16.94 -0.17 8.36
CA ARG A 237 -17.04 1.17 8.95
C ARG A 237 -16.13 2.13 8.20
N ASP A 238 -14.86 1.78 8.04
CA ASP A 238 -13.86 2.68 7.48
C ASP A 238 -14.10 2.97 6.00
N LEU A 239 -14.58 2.00 5.21
CA LEU A 239 -15.04 2.28 3.84
C LEU A 239 -16.28 3.17 3.81
N THR A 240 -17.26 2.93 4.70
CA THR A 240 -18.46 3.77 4.77
C THR A 240 -18.10 5.20 5.15
N ASP A 241 -17.17 5.39 6.08
CA ASP A 241 -16.68 6.70 6.51
C ASP A 241 -16.09 7.47 5.34
N VAL A 242 -15.27 6.83 4.49
CA VAL A 242 -14.71 7.45 3.28
C VAL A 242 -15.82 7.98 2.37
N PHE A 243 -16.89 7.20 2.16
CA PHE A 243 -18.04 7.59 1.33
C PHE A 243 -19.04 8.51 2.03
N SER A 244 -18.89 8.77 3.33
CA SER A 244 -19.68 9.77 4.07
C SER A 244 -19.06 11.17 4.04
N GLN A 245 -17.76 11.28 3.75
CA GLN A 245 -17.06 12.58 3.70
C GLN A 245 -17.50 13.44 2.52
N HIS A 246 -17.50 14.77 2.72
CA HIS A 246 -17.80 15.72 1.66
C HIS A 246 -16.80 15.57 0.50
N PRO A 247 -17.25 15.35 -0.74
CA PRO A 247 -16.36 15.23 -1.88
C PRO A 247 -15.81 16.57 -2.35
N ASN A 248 -14.52 16.60 -2.67
CA ASN A 248 -13.90 17.61 -3.52
C ASN A 248 -14.06 17.18 -4.97
N ASN A 249 -14.72 17.98 -5.79
CA ASN A 249 -15.00 17.66 -7.19
C ASN A 249 -14.33 18.66 -8.12
N THR A 250 -13.67 18.14 -9.16
CA THR A 250 -13.11 18.93 -10.25
C THR A 250 -13.71 18.45 -11.56
N PHE A 251 -14.30 19.38 -12.32
CA PHE A 251 -14.87 19.11 -13.64
C PHE A 251 -14.03 19.82 -14.70
N LEU A 252 -13.72 19.11 -15.80
CA LEU A 252 -13.03 19.66 -16.95
C LEU A 252 -13.78 19.26 -18.22
N VAL A 253 -14.03 20.26 -19.07
CA VAL A 253 -14.58 20.06 -20.41
C VAL A 253 -13.55 20.56 -21.41
N LYS A 254 -13.19 19.70 -22.37
CA LYS A 254 -12.31 20.07 -23.49
C LYS A 254 -13.03 19.82 -24.80
N LEU A 255 -13.18 20.86 -25.60
CA LEU A 255 -13.78 20.82 -26.92
C LEU A 255 -12.69 21.05 -27.97
N ALA A 256 -12.65 20.19 -28.98
CA ALA A 256 -11.91 20.39 -30.21
C ALA A 256 -12.89 20.32 -31.38
N TYR A 257 -12.77 21.29 -32.28
CA TYR A 257 -13.60 21.39 -33.48
C TYR A 257 -12.69 21.46 -34.69
N TRP A 258 -12.91 20.58 -35.67
CA TRP A 258 -12.21 20.62 -36.94
C TRP A 258 -12.96 21.52 -37.92
N PHE A 259 -12.35 22.65 -38.27
CA PHE A 259 -12.84 23.52 -39.32
C PHE A 259 -12.42 22.95 -40.68
N ASN A 260 -13.37 22.49 -41.48
CA ASN A 260 -13.12 22.23 -42.89
C ASN A 260 -13.53 23.48 -43.70
N PRO A 261 -12.64 24.09 -44.50
CA PRO A 261 -13.06 24.97 -45.59
C PRO A 261 -13.77 24.20 -46.72
#